data_AF-C4FMB1-F1
#
_entry.id   AF-C4FMB1-F1
#
_cell.length_a   1.000
_cell.length_b   1.000
_cell.length_c   1.000
_cell.angle_alpha   90.00
_cell.angle_beta   90.00
_cell.angle_gamma   90.00
#
_symmetry.space_group_name_H-M   'P 1'
#
loop_
_entity.id
_entity.type
_entity.pdbx_description
1 polymer ?
#
loop_
_entity_poly.entity_id
_entity_poly.type
_entity_poly.pdbx_seq_one_letter_code
_entity_poly.pdbx_strand_id
1 'polypeptide(L)'
;MLTVRKPAVANMFYTGDKERLLYTIKNYLNKAPLYDYVPEGIVVPHAGYMYSGPVAAVSYKQLLNLDPNKHYKILLIGPSHHVYFNGVSYGFYDYWETPLGKVKVNKEMIIKFLKDIRIFH
;
A
#
# COMPACT_ATOMS: atom_id res chain seq x y z
N MET A 1 -7.47 -18.09 16.26
CA MET A 1 -6.44 -18.23 15.20
C MET A 1 -6.21 -16.88 14.55
N LEU A 2 -5.00 -16.59 14.08
CA LEU A 2 -4.71 -15.33 13.36
C LEU A 2 -5.37 -15.34 11.97
N THR A 3 -5.94 -14.20 11.58
CA THR A 3 -6.62 -13.96 10.30
C THR A 3 -5.68 -13.25 9.33
N VAL A 4 -5.59 -13.74 8.09
CA VAL A 4 -4.66 -13.20 7.09
C VAL A 4 -5.39 -12.96 5.77
N ARG A 5 -5.31 -11.73 5.26
CA ARG A 5 -5.77 -11.41 3.90
C ARG A 5 -4.71 -11.86 2.90
N LYS A 6 -5.05 -12.83 2.07
CA LYS A 6 -4.20 -13.32 0.97
C LYS A 6 -4.11 -12.29 -0.18
N PRO A 7 -3.02 -12.28 -0.95
CA PRO A 7 -2.89 -11.39 -2.10
C PRO A 7 -3.93 -11.76 -3.18
N ALA A 8 -4.81 -10.83 -3.52
CA ALA A 8 -5.93 -11.11 -4.44
C ALA A 8 -5.55 -11.05 -5.93
N VAL A 9 -4.44 -10.39 -6.28
CA VAL A 9 -4.04 -10.10 -7.68
C VAL A 9 -2.59 -10.51 -7.99
N ALA A 10 -1.96 -11.31 -7.13
CA ALA A 10 -0.67 -11.91 -7.43
C ALA A 10 -0.79 -12.86 -8.63
N ASN A 11 0.23 -12.87 -9.49
CA ASN A 11 0.26 -13.49 -10.82
C ASN A 11 -0.72 -12.90 -11.86
N MET A 12 -1.45 -11.83 -11.53
CA MET A 12 -2.27 -11.07 -12.49
C MET A 12 -1.70 -9.68 -12.72
N PHE A 13 -1.53 -8.90 -11.64
CA PHE A 13 -1.06 -7.51 -11.72
C PHE A 13 0.45 -7.40 -11.48
N TYR A 14 0.98 -8.33 -10.69
CA TYR A 14 2.39 -8.45 -10.35
C TYR A 14 2.70 -9.92 -10.09
N THR A 15 3.96 -10.33 -10.22
CA THR A 15 4.35 -11.73 -9.98
C THR A 15 4.18 -12.13 -8.50
N GLY A 16 3.71 -13.35 -8.26
CA GLY A 16 3.69 -13.96 -6.93
C GLY A 16 5.05 -14.48 -6.46
N ASP A 17 6.06 -14.48 -7.32
CA ASP A 17 7.43 -14.87 -6.96
C ASP A 17 8.14 -13.73 -6.21
N LYS A 18 8.65 -14.03 -5.01
CA LYS A 18 9.27 -13.04 -4.13
C LYS A 18 10.48 -12.37 -4.77
N GLU A 19 11.38 -13.14 -5.39
CA GLU A 19 12.65 -12.64 -5.90
C GLU A 19 12.45 -11.79 -7.15
N ARG A 20 11.62 -12.25 -8.08
CA ARG A 20 11.24 -11.51 -9.30
C ARG A 20 10.48 -10.24 -8.95
N LEU A 21 9.57 -10.28 -7.97
CA LEU A 21 8.86 -9.09 -7.52
C LEU A 21 9.83 -8.05 -6.94
N LEU A 22 10.74 -8.49 -6.07
CA LEU A 22 11.74 -7.61 -5.47
C LEU A 22 12.68 -7.01 -6.52
N TYR A 23 13.15 -7.82 -7.46
CA TYR A 23 13.96 -7.35 -8.58
C TYR A 23 13.24 -6.27 -9.40
N THR A 24 11.97 -6.53 -9.75
CA THR A 24 11.12 -5.61 -10.52
C THR A 24 10.95 -4.28 -9.79
N ILE A 25 10.60 -4.30 -8.50
CA ILE A 25 10.42 -3.09 -7.68
C ILE A 25 11.74 -2.31 -7.58
N LYS A 26 12.86 -2.99 -7.30
CA LYS A 26 14.19 -2.35 -7.24
C LYS A 26 14.56 -1.69 -8.56
N ASN A 27 14.33 -2.34 -9.68
CA ASN A 27 14.61 -1.79 -11.00
C ASN A 27 13.82 -0.49 -11.26
N TYR A 28 12.53 -0.45 -10.91
CA TYR A 28 11.73 0.77 -11.05
C TYR A 28 12.19 1.87 -10.08
N LEU A 29 12.44 1.56 -8.81
CA LEU A 29 12.93 2.53 -7.83
C LEU A 29 14.32 3.08 -8.17
N ASN A 30 15.20 2.28 -8.78
CA ASN A 30 16.53 2.74 -9.18
C ASN A 30 16.49 3.73 -10.35
N LYS A 31 15.48 3.65 -11.21
CA LYS A 31 15.28 4.56 -12.35
C LYS A 31 14.49 5.82 -12.00
N ALA A 32 13.75 5.79 -10.89
CA ALA A 32 12.97 6.93 -10.43
C ALA A 32 13.86 8.05 -9.85
N PRO A 33 13.56 9.33 -10.13
CA PRO A 33 14.25 10.45 -9.53
C PRO A 33 13.97 10.54 -8.02
N LEU A 34 14.92 11.08 -7.26
CA LEU A 34 14.72 11.48 -5.87
C LEU A 34 14.78 13.00 -5.81
N TYR A 35 13.76 13.62 -5.23
CA TYR A 35 13.66 15.06 -5.06
C TYR A 35 13.96 15.43 -3.61
N ASP A 36 14.38 16.68 -3.37
CA ASP A 36 14.71 17.17 -2.04
C ASP A 36 13.46 17.70 -1.30
N TYR A 37 12.57 16.78 -0.92
CA TYR A 37 11.43 17.07 -0.05
C TYR A 37 10.94 15.83 0.69
N VAL A 38 10.26 16.02 1.82
CA VAL A 38 9.67 14.93 2.61
C VAL A 38 8.15 14.89 2.36
N PRO A 39 7.59 13.84 1.75
CA PRO A 39 6.16 13.76 1.49
C PRO A 39 5.36 13.45 2.77
N GLU A 40 4.24 14.16 2.98
CA GLU A 40 3.23 13.78 3.98
C GLU A 40 2.32 12.64 3.50
N GLY A 41 2.20 12.47 2.18
CA GLY A 41 1.41 11.43 1.54
C GLY A 41 1.80 11.31 0.06
N ILE A 42 1.42 10.19 -0.55
CA ILE A 42 1.64 9.93 -1.97
C ILE A 42 0.38 9.40 -2.64
N VAL A 43 0.19 9.77 -3.90
CA VAL A 43 -0.82 9.19 -4.77
C VAL A 43 -0.11 8.36 -5.83
N VAL A 44 -0.59 7.14 -6.05
CA VAL A 44 0.01 6.20 -7.00
C VAL A 44 -1.06 5.50 -7.84
N PRO A 45 -0.77 5.19 -9.11
CA PRO A 45 -1.62 4.31 -9.91
C PRO A 45 -1.62 2.88 -9.35
N HIS A 46 -2.70 2.14 -9.58
CA HIS A 46 -2.90 0.78 -9.07
C HIS A 46 -3.18 -0.27 -10.16
N ALA A 47 -2.86 0.03 -11.43
CA ALA A 47 -2.89 -0.96 -12.51
C ALA A 47 -1.76 -2.00 -12.35
N GLY A 48 -1.71 -3.00 -13.23
CA GLY A 48 -0.62 -3.98 -13.27
C GLY A 48 0.76 -3.32 -13.38
N TYR A 49 1.75 -3.88 -12.69
CA TYR A 49 3.09 -3.28 -12.50
C TYR A 49 3.83 -3.03 -13.81
N MET A 50 3.58 -3.84 -14.85
CA MET A 50 4.14 -3.62 -16.18
C MET A 50 3.75 -2.25 -16.76
N TYR A 51 2.56 -1.75 -16.41
CA TYR A 51 2.03 -0.48 -16.92
C TYR A 51 2.25 0.68 -15.94
N SER A 52 1.97 0.46 -14.66
CA SER A 52 1.95 1.52 -13.64
C SER A 52 3.21 1.58 -12.78
N GLY A 53 4.00 0.50 -12.73
CA GLY A 53 5.14 0.34 -11.82
C GLY A 53 6.18 1.46 -11.92
N PRO A 54 6.66 1.84 -13.14
CA PRO A 54 7.59 2.95 -13.30
C PRO A 54 7.05 4.29 -12.77
N VAL A 55 5.76 4.56 -12.98
CA VAL A 55 5.12 5.80 -12.51
C VAL A 55 4.95 5.79 -10.99
N ALA A 56 4.45 4.69 -10.42
CA ALA A 56 4.32 4.54 -8.98
C ALA A 56 5.66 4.65 -8.26
N ALA A 57 6.75 4.17 -8.87
CA ALA A 57 8.09 4.27 -8.32
C ALA A 57 8.57 5.72 -8.14
N VAL A 58 8.13 6.67 -8.98
CA VAL A 58 8.44 8.09 -8.80
C VAL A 58 7.94 8.59 -7.45
N SER A 59 6.72 8.25 -7.05
CA SER A 59 6.18 8.64 -5.74
C SER A 59 6.80 7.83 -4.59
N TYR A 60 6.93 6.50 -4.73
CA TYR A 60 7.49 5.66 -3.67
C TYR A 60 8.96 5.97 -3.36
N LYS A 61 9.75 6.41 -4.36
CA LYS A 61 11.16 6.78 -4.17
C LYS A 61 11.34 7.92 -3.17
N GLN A 62 10.38 8.84 -3.08
CA GLN A 62 10.44 10.00 -2.17
C GLN A 62 10.32 9.59 -0.70
N LEU A 63 9.79 8.40 -0.42
CA LEU A 63 9.74 7.87 0.95
C LEU A 63 11.14 7.59 1.53
N LEU A 64 12.21 7.59 0.71
CA LEU A 64 13.58 7.54 1.20
C LEU A 64 14.00 8.79 1.98
N ASN A 65 13.28 9.91 1.82
CA ASN A 65 13.53 11.14 2.58
C ASN A 65 12.89 11.12 3.97
N LEU A 66 12.11 10.08 4.29
CA LEU A 66 11.58 9.87 5.64
C LEU A 66 12.71 9.38 6.57
N ASP A 67 12.67 9.81 7.84
CA ASP A 67 13.61 9.33 8.86
C ASP A 67 13.48 7.81 9.03
N PRO A 68 14.52 7.01 8.70
CA PRO A 68 14.47 5.56 8.76
C PRO A 68 14.37 5.00 10.19
N ASN A 69 14.68 5.81 11.21
CA ASN A 69 14.60 5.40 12.61
C ASN A 69 13.19 5.55 13.21
N LYS A 70 12.29 6.24 12.49
CA LYS A 70 10.92 6.45 12.94
C LYS A 70 10.01 5.31 12.50
N HIS A 71 9.09 4.93 13.38
CA HIS A 71 8.03 3.99 13.03
C HIS A 71 6.86 4.74 12.36
N TYR A 72 6.52 4.34 11.13
CA TYR A 72 5.41 4.91 10.38
C TYR A 72 4.19 4.00 10.40
N LYS A 73 3.02 4.60 10.57
CA LYS A 73 1.72 3.96 10.36
C LYS A 73 1.16 4.47 9.05
N ILE A 74 0.83 3.56 8.14
CA ILE A 74 0.38 3.92 6.79
C ILE A 74 -1.13 3.74 6.69
N LEU A 75 -1.84 4.81 6.30
CA LEU A 75 -3.23 4.74 5.89
C LEU A 75 -3.27 4.56 4.37
N LEU A 76 -3.70 3.38 3.91
CA LEU A 76 -3.86 3.09 2.48
C LEU A 76 -5.33 3.23 2.10
N ILE A 77 -5.63 4.15 1.18
CA ILE A 77 -6.99 4.43 0.69
C ILE A 77 -7.04 4.09 -0.79
N GLY A 78 -8.11 3.40 -1.21
CA GLY A 78 -8.35 3.08 -2.60
C GLY A 78 -9.85 3.06 -2.92
N PRO A 79 -10.24 3.37 -4.17
CA PRO A 79 -11.63 3.30 -4.58
C PRO A 79 -12.12 1.84 -4.63
N SER A 80 -13.42 1.66 -4.42
CA SER A 80 -14.08 0.37 -4.69
C SER A 80 -14.45 0.29 -6.17
N HIS A 81 -13.92 -0.71 -6.87
CA HIS A 81 -14.22 -0.96 -8.29
C HIS A 81 -15.32 -2.00 -8.52
N HIS A 82 -15.76 -2.70 -7.47
CA HIS A 82 -16.66 -3.85 -7.60
C HIS A 82 -18.03 -3.63 -6.95
N VAL A 83 -18.07 -2.88 -5.85
CA VAL A 83 -19.29 -2.73 -5.04
C VAL A 83 -19.45 -1.27 -4.67
N TYR A 84 -20.62 -0.71 -4.98
CA TYR A 84 -21.01 0.60 -4.48
C TYR A 84 -21.42 0.48 -3.02
N PHE A 85 -20.91 1.37 -2.16
CA PHE A 85 -21.33 1.49 -0.78
C PHE A 85 -21.20 2.93 -0.31
N ASN A 86 -22.04 3.33 0.64
CA ASN A 86 -21.89 4.60 1.36
C ASN A 86 -21.00 4.36 2.59
N GLY A 87 -19.99 5.20 2.79
CA GLY A 87 -19.04 5.10 3.91
C GLY A 87 -17.67 4.53 3.53
N VAL A 88 -17.03 3.80 4.44
CA VAL A 88 -15.70 3.20 4.24
C VAL A 88 -15.74 1.70 4.47
N SER A 89 -15.08 0.94 3.59
CA SER A 89 -14.82 -0.49 3.80
C SER A 89 -13.40 -0.67 4.30
N TYR A 90 -13.20 -1.54 5.29
CA TYR A 90 -11.88 -1.79 5.90
C TYR A 90 -11.65 -3.28 6.11
N GLY A 91 -10.41 -3.72 5.93
CA GLY A 91 -10.01 -5.11 6.15
C GLY A 91 -9.59 -5.36 7.59
N PHE A 92 -10.48 -5.89 8.43
CA PHE A 92 -10.21 -6.21 9.84
C PHE A 92 -9.49 -7.56 10.04
N TYR A 93 -8.34 -7.71 9.39
CA TYR A 93 -7.47 -8.89 9.51
C TYR A 93 -6.34 -8.64 10.52
N ASP A 94 -5.63 -9.69 10.94
CA ASP A 94 -4.38 -9.52 11.71
C ASP A 94 -3.23 -9.09 10.80
N TYR A 95 -3.19 -9.64 9.58
CA TYR A 95 -2.14 -9.37 8.60
C TYR A 95 -2.68 -9.27 7.18
N TRP A 96 -2.00 -8.47 6.37
CA TRP A 96 -2.04 -8.56 4.91
C TRP A 96 -0.81 -9.29 4.42
N GLU A 97 -1.00 -10.32 3.62
CA GLU A 97 0.09 -11.07 3.01
C GLU A 97 0.42 -10.51 1.62
N THR A 98 1.71 -10.31 1.38
CA THR A 98 2.29 -10.00 0.08
C THR A 98 3.34 -11.07 -0.25
N PRO A 99 3.76 -11.21 -1.52
CA PRO A 99 4.90 -12.07 -1.85
C PRO A 99 6.20 -11.69 -1.11
N LEU A 100 6.32 -10.46 -0.63
CA LEU A 100 7.49 -10.00 0.13
C LEU A 100 7.40 -10.26 1.64
N GLY A 101 6.23 -10.70 2.13
CA GLY A 101 5.98 -10.96 3.54
C GLY A 101 4.66 -10.41 4.03
N LYS A 102 4.43 -10.56 5.35
CA LYS A 102 3.21 -10.13 6.02
C LYS A 102 3.37 -8.72 6.60
N VAL A 103 2.36 -7.89 6.39
CA VAL A 103 2.23 -6.55 6.97
C VAL A 103 1.17 -6.61 8.06
N LYS A 104 1.53 -6.22 9.29
CA LYS A 104 0.60 -6.21 10.43
C LYS A 104 -0.44 -5.10 10.25
N VAL A 105 -1.72 -5.44 10.41
CA VAL A 105 -2.80 -4.45 10.37
C VAL A 105 -2.91 -3.78 11.73
N ASN A 106 -2.93 -2.45 11.75
CA ASN A 106 -3.14 -1.70 12.98
C ASN A 106 -4.63 -1.62 13.32
N LYS A 107 -5.16 -2.69 13.93
CA LYS A 107 -6.59 -2.79 14.29
C LYS A 107 -7.03 -1.72 15.29
N GLU A 108 -6.17 -1.34 16.23
CA GLU A 108 -6.46 -0.27 17.19
C GLU A 108 -6.68 1.07 16.48
N MET A 109 -5.83 1.39 15.49
CA MET A 109 -5.95 2.61 14.71
C MET A 109 -7.16 2.61 13.78
N ILE A 110 -7.55 1.44 13.25
CA ILE A 110 -8.83 1.30 12.52
C ILE A 110 -10.00 1.61 13.46
N ILE A 111 -10.06 1.00 14.64
CA ILE A 111 -11.15 1.24 15.60
C ILE A 111 -11.20 2.73 15.99
N LYS A 112 -10.05 3.37 16.22
CA LYS A 112 -9.98 4.79 16.52
C LYS A 112 -10.51 5.63 15.35
N PHE A 113 -10.03 5.36 14.13
CA PHE A 113 -10.44 6.09 12.93
C PHE A 113 -11.95 5.98 12.67
N LEU A 114 -12.55 4.80 12.87
CA LEU A 114 -14.00 4.60 12.69
C LEU A 114 -14.85 5.36 13.72
N LYS A 115 -14.33 5.60 14.93
CA LYS A 115 -15.00 6.46 15.92
C LYS A 115 -14.94 7.94 15.53
N ASP A 116 -13.85 8.33 14.87
CA ASP A 116 -13.59 9.72 14.48
C ASP A 116 -14.27 10.09 13.15
N ILE A 117 -14.60 9.12 12.28
CA ILE A 117 -15.49 9.33 11.13
C ILE A 117 -16.90 9.64 11.65
N ARG A 118 -17.14 10.92 11.95
CA ARG A 118 -18.47 11.50 11.85
C ARG A 118 -18.80 11.50 10.36
N ILE A 119 -19.64 10.57 9.93
CA ILE A 119 -20.20 10.57 8.59
C ILE A 119 -20.90 11.92 8.43
N PHE A 120 -20.31 12.83 7.65
CA PHE A 120 -21.02 14.01 7.17
C PHE A 120 -22.18 13.46 6.33
N HIS A 121 -23.41 13.64 6.82
CA HIS A 121 -24.64 13.29 6.11
C HIS A 121 -24.77 14.07 4.81
#